data_AF-A0A1E4I1Y3-F1
#
_entry.id   AF-A0A1E4I1Y3-F1
#
_cell.length_a   1.000
_cell.length_b   1.000
_cell.length_c   1.000
_cell.angle_alpha   90.00
_cell.angle_beta   90.00
_cell.angle_gamma   90.00
#
_symmetry.space_group_name_H-M   'P 1'
#
loop_
_entity.id
_entity.type
_entity.pdbx_description
1 polymer ?
#
loop_
_entity_poly.entity_id
_entity_poly.type
_entity_poly.pdbx_seq_one_letter_code
_entity_poly.pdbx_strand_id
1 'polypeptide(L)'
;MIHPQGRMTHPVMVLPATMKALVALSASAEGKGVPHRTLELVHLRASQINGCSVCVDMHARDLRKGGETDERLFAVAAWRDAPWFDDAERAALALTEAVTRIADSADPVPDDVWAVNVWNRLNVATRRPAGQLPA
;
A
#
# COMPACT_ATOMS: atom_id res chain seq x y z
N MET A 1 -10.71 -11.47 -33.35
CA MET A 1 -10.65 -11.14 -31.91
C MET A 1 -11.20 -9.73 -31.77
N ILE A 2 -12.34 -9.53 -31.12
CA ILE A 2 -12.96 -8.21 -30.94
C ILE A 2 -12.19 -7.50 -29.82
N HIS A 3 -11.57 -6.36 -30.11
CA HIS A 3 -11.04 -5.48 -29.07
C HIS A 3 -12.17 -4.58 -28.58
N PRO A 4 -12.73 -4.79 -27.38
CA PRO A 4 -13.73 -3.89 -26.85
C PRO A 4 -13.13 -2.48 -26.72
N GLN A 5 -13.69 -1.52 -27.46
CA GLN A 5 -13.31 -0.12 -27.34
C GLN A 5 -14.00 0.50 -26.14
N GLY A 6 -13.21 1.08 -25.23
CA GLY A 6 -13.72 1.82 -24.09
C GLY A 6 -14.56 3.01 -24.55
N ARG A 7 -15.78 3.14 -24.01
CA ARG A 7 -16.69 4.26 -24.31
C ARG A 7 -16.25 5.59 -23.70
N MET A 8 -15.22 5.57 -22.85
CA MET A 8 -14.62 6.73 -22.20
C MET A 8 -13.11 6.51 -22.14
N THR A 9 -12.33 7.58 -22.32
CA THR A 9 -10.91 7.60 -21.97
C THR A 9 -10.75 7.57 -20.44
N HIS A 10 -9.54 7.31 -19.94
CA HIS A 10 -9.31 7.18 -18.49
C HIS A 10 -9.92 8.38 -17.72
N PRO A 11 -10.80 8.19 -16.71
CA PRO A 11 -11.56 9.27 -16.06
C PRO A 11 -10.67 10.42 -15.55
N VAL A 12 -9.48 10.07 -15.10
CA VAL A 12 -8.48 11.04 -14.62
C VAL A 12 -8.01 12.04 -15.69
N MET A 13 -8.11 11.67 -16.97
CA MET A 13 -7.71 12.50 -18.11
C MET A 13 -8.83 13.40 -18.60
N VAL A 14 -10.08 13.10 -18.26
CA VAL A 14 -11.26 13.88 -18.69
C VAL A 14 -11.77 14.85 -17.63
N LEU A 15 -11.38 14.66 -16.37
CA LEU A 15 -11.72 15.54 -15.26
C LEU A 15 -10.48 16.33 -14.78
N PRO A 16 -10.32 17.61 -15.18
CA PRO A 16 -9.07 18.36 -15.03
C PRO A 16 -8.50 18.45 -13.59
N ALA A 17 -9.37 18.46 -12.58
CA ALA A 17 -8.97 18.57 -11.18
C ALA A 17 -8.54 17.23 -10.55
N THR A 18 -8.88 16.09 -11.18
CA THR A 18 -8.76 14.77 -10.54
C THR A 18 -7.31 14.36 -10.36
N MET A 19 -6.46 14.54 -11.38
CA MET A 19 -5.02 14.24 -11.25
C MET A 19 -4.39 15.04 -10.12
N LYS A 20 -4.71 16.33 -10.00
CA LYS A 20 -4.19 17.19 -8.94
C LYS A 20 -4.59 16.68 -7.55
N ALA A 21 -5.86 16.28 -7.40
CA ALA A 21 -6.36 15.75 -6.12
C ALA A 21 -5.69 14.41 -5.74
N LEU A 22 -5.52 13.50 -6.70
CA LEU A 22 -4.85 12.22 -6.46
C LEU A 22 -3.38 12.39 -6.09
N VAL A 23 -2.65 13.28 -6.79
CA VAL A 23 -1.26 13.61 -6.45
C VAL A 23 -1.16 14.22 -5.05
N ALA A 24 -2.07 15.13 -4.70
CA ALA A 24 -2.10 15.72 -3.36
C ALA A 24 -2.37 14.68 -2.27
N LEU A 25 -3.23 13.68 -2.54
CA LEU A 25 -3.47 12.58 -1.64
C LEU A 25 -2.20 11.73 -1.44
N SER A 26 -1.54 11.31 -2.52
CA SER A 26 -0.28 10.55 -2.43
C SER A 26 0.81 11.32 -1.68
N ALA A 27 1.01 12.60 -2.00
CA ALA A 27 2.01 13.45 -1.36
C ALA A 27 1.76 13.66 0.14
N SER A 28 0.50 13.53 0.61
CA SER A 28 0.17 13.70 2.03
C SER A 28 0.80 12.65 2.94
N ALA A 29 1.11 11.46 2.40
CA ALA A 29 1.76 10.37 3.12
C ALA A 29 3.30 10.46 3.09
N GLU A 30 3.86 11.18 2.12
CA GLU A 30 5.31 11.31 1.95
C GLU A 30 5.96 12.00 3.15
N GLY A 31 7.12 11.49 3.58
CA GLY A 31 7.89 12.06 4.68
C GLY A 31 7.22 11.97 6.07
N LYS A 32 6.06 11.31 6.20
CA LYS A 32 5.34 11.15 7.49
C LYS A 32 5.85 9.96 8.32
N GLY A 33 7.12 9.65 8.14
CA GLY A 33 7.74 8.48 8.72
C GLY A 33 7.08 7.23 8.16
N VAL A 34 7.16 6.96 6.87
CA VAL A 34 7.17 5.60 6.32
C VAL A 34 8.22 5.67 5.22
N PRO A 35 9.19 4.74 5.15
CA PRO A 35 10.17 4.78 4.09
C PRO A 35 9.47 4.77 2.73
N HIS A 36 9.93 5.62 1.80
CA HIS A 36 9.32 5.72 0.46
C HIS A 36 9.28 4.35 -0.24
N ARG A 37 10.35 3.55 -0.12
CA ARG A 37 10.39 2.16 -0.60
C ARG A 37 9.23 1.32 -0.07
N THR A 38 8.91 1.41 1.22
CA THR A 38 7.80 0.67 1.83
C THR A 38 6.45 1.17 1.29
N LEU A 39 6.29 2.49 1.08
CA LEU A 39 5.10 3.05 0.45
C LEU A 39 4.89 2.49 -0.97
N GLU A 40 5.96 2.42 -1.76
CA GLU A 40 5.88 1.87 -3.11
C GLU A 40 5.59 0.35 -3.13
N LEU A 41 6.13 -0.42 -2.16
CA LEU A 41 5.80 -1.84 -2.02
C LEU A 41 4.32 -2.07 -1.71
N VAL A 42 3.73 -1.27 -0.80
CA VAL A 42 2.30 -1.38 -0.50
C VAL A 42 1.44 -0.97 -1.68
N HIS A 43 1.84 0.07 -2.41
CA HIS A 43 1.15 0.48 -3.63
C HIS A 43 1.21 -0.59 -4.72
N LEU A 44 2.38 -1.18 -4.96
CA LEU A 44 2.54 -2.31 -5.88
C LEU A 44 1.67 -3.49 -5.46
N ARG A 45 1.67 -3.85 -4.16
CA ARG A 45 0.89 -4.99 -3.68
C ARG A 45 -0.62 -4.77 -3.79
N ALA A 46 -1.11 -3.61 -3.38
CA ALA A 46 -2.53 -3.25 -3.55
C ALA A 46 -2.93 -3.27 -5.04
N SER A 47 -2.07 -2.76 -5.91
CA SER A 47 -2.29 -2.75 -7.36
C SER A 47 -2.40 -4.15 -7.97
N GLN A 48 -1.57 -5.10 -7.51
CA GLN A 48 -1.64 -6.50 -7.92
C GLN A 48 -2.96 -7.15 -7.49
N ILE A 49 -3.44 -6.87 -6.28
CA ILE A 49 -4.71 -7.41 -5.77
C ILE A 49 -5.90 -6.84 -6.55
N ASN A 50 -5.87 -5.54 -6.81
CA ASN A 50 -6.93 -4.83 -7.55
C ASN A 50 -6.88 -5.06 -9.08
N GLY A 51 -5.84 -5.69 -9.61
CA GLY A 51 -5.66 -5.89 -11.04
C GLY A 51 -5.40 -4.60 -11.84
N CYS A 52 -4.86 -3.55 -11.22
CA CYS A 52 -4.55 -2.30 -11.91
C CYS A 52 -3.22 -2.41 -12.67
N SER A 53 -3.24 -2.80 -13.95
CA SER A 53 -2.03 -2.98 -14.76
C SER A 53 -1.16 -1.72 -14.87
N VAL A 54 -1.78 -0.54 -15.00
CA VAL A 54 -1.09 0.75 -15.04
C VAL A 54 -0.34 1.01 -13.74
N CYS A 55 -1.01 0.78 -12.60
CA CYS A 55 -0.43 1.00 -11.28
C CYS A 55 0.70 -0.01 -11.01
N VAL A 56 0.54 -1.27 -11.40
CA VAL A 56 1.58 -2.31 -11.28
C VAL A 56 2.84 -1.90 -12.05
N ASP A 57 2.70 -1.49 -13.31
CA ASP A 57 3.84 -1.05 -14.12
C ASP A 57 4.51 0.21 -13.56
N MET A 58 3.71 1.19 -13.13
CA MET A 58 4.20 2.44 -12.55
C MET A 58 5.01 2.20 -11.27
N HIS A 59 4.43 1.54 -10.27
CA HIS A 59 5.10 1.31 -8.98
C HIS A 59 6.30 0.37 -9.10
N ALA A 60 6.25 -0.65 -9.97
CA ALA A 60 7.41 -1.51 -10.22
C ALA A 60 8.59 -0.72 -10.85
N ARG A 61 8.31 0.17 -11.80
CA ARG A 61 9.34 1.04 -12.40
C ARG A 61 9.92 2.02 -11.41
N ASP A 62 9.10 2.61 -10.55
CA ASP A 62 9.56 3.58 -9.57
C ASP A 62 10.39 2.91 -8.47
N LEU A 63 9.99 1.73 -7.99
CA LEU A 63 10.84 0.89 -7.13
C LEU A 63 12.18 0.55 -7.78
N ARG A 64 12.18 0.14 -9.05
CA ARG A 64 13.42 -0.18 -9.78
C ARG A 64 14.33 1.04 -9.93
N LYS A 65 13.78 2.23 -10.21
CA LYS A 65 14.54 3.50 -10.22
C LYS A 65 15.11 3.83 -8.83
N GLY A 66 14.38 3.47 -7.77
CA GLY A 66 14.80 3.61 -6.37
C GLY A 66 15.82 2.58 -5.90
N GLY A 67 16.31 1.68 -6.78
CA GLY A 67 17.32 0.68 -6.46
C GLY A 67 16.77 -0.63 -5.88
N GLU A 68 15.46 -0.89 -6.01
CA GLU A 68 14.89 -2.18 -5.62
C GLU A 68 15.36 -3.32 -6.53
N THR A 69 15.47 -4.53 -5.98
CA THR A 69 15.96 -5.70 -6.72
C THR A 69 14.83 -6.47 -7.42
N ASP A 70 15.18 -7.20 -8.47
CA ASP A 70 14.22 -8.01 -9.22
C ASP A 70 13.63 -9.13 -8.36
N GLU A 71 14.43 -9.73 -7.48
CA GLU A 71 13.97 -10.74 -6.53
C GLU A 71 12.83 -10.22 -5.66
N ARG A 72 12.95 -8.98 -5.15
CA ARG A 72 11.93 -8.37 -4.30
C ARG A 72 10.71 -7.91 -5.08
N LEU A 73 10.90 -7.35 -6.28
CA LEU A 73 9.81 -6.97 -7.17
C LEU A 73 8.94 -8.18 -7.55
N PHE A 74 9.56 -9.33 -7.84
CA PHE A 74 8.83 -10.56 -8.15
C PHE A 74 8.23 -11.19 -6.89
N ALA A 75 8.95 -11.20 -5.77
CA ALA A 75 8.52 -11.85 -4.55
C ALA A 75 7.40 -11.10 -3.80
N VAL A 76 7.18 -9.80 -4.02
CA VAL A 76 6.18 -9.03 -3.28
C VAL A 76 4.76 -9.61 -3.38
N ALA A 77 4.43 -10.26 -4.50
CA ALA A 77 3.14 -10.92 -4.67
C ALA A 77 2.95 -12.15 -3.75
N ALA A 78 4.07 -12.75 -3.32
CA ALA A 78 4.18 -13.93 -2.47
C ALA A 78 4.97 -13.62 -1.17
N TRP A 79 4.94 -12.37 -0.69
CA TRP A 79 5.82 -11.87 0.37
C TRP A 79 5.83 -12.66 1.68
N ARG A 80 4.79 -13.46 1.98
CA ARG A 80 4.65 -14.18 3.26
C ARG A 80 5.76 -15.21 3.50
N ASP A 81 6.17 -15.92 2.45
CA ASP A 81 7.24 -16.93 2.50
C ASP A 81 8.60 -16.41 2.01
N ALA A 82 8.62 -15.21 1.42
CA ALA A 82 9.81 -14.60 0.88
C ALA A 82 10.74 -14.10 2.00
N PRO A 83 12.05 -14.44 1.96
CA PRO A 83 13.00 -14.06 3.01
C PRO A 83 13.50 -12.60 2.91
N TRP A 84 13.02 -11.85 1.91
CA TRP A 84 13.62 -10.58 1.53
C TRP A 84 13.06 -9.37 2.27
N PHE A 85 11.89 -9.50 2.92
CA PHE A 85 11.16 -8.39 3.54
C PHE A 85 11.38 -8.37 5.05
N ASP A 86 11.69 -7.19 5.60
CA ASP A 86 11.84 -7.02 7.04
C ASP A 86 10.49 -6.98 7.77
N ASP A 87 10.52 -7.02 9.11
CA ASP A 87 9.29 -7.05 9.92
C ASP A 87 8.37 -5.84 9.67
N ALA A 88 8.94 -4.66 9.39
CA ALA A 88 8.17 -3.45 9.14
C ALA A 88 7.49 -3.50 7.76
N GLU A 89 8.20 -3.97 6.73
CA GLU A 89 7.65 -4.21 5.40
C GLU A 89 6.57 -5.30 5.43
N ARG A 90 6.80 -6.39 6.17
CA ARG A 90 5.81 -7.47 6.34
C ARG A 90 4.55 -7.00 7.07
N ALA A 91 4.69 -6.17 8.10
CA ALA A 91 3.56 -5.53 8.77
C ALA A 91 2.74 -4.67 7.78
N ALA A 92 3.42 -3.80 7.03
CA ALA A 92 2.80 -2.90 6.07
C ALA A 92 2.08 -3.69 4.94
N LEU A 93 2.70 -4.76 4.44
CA LEU A 93 2.10 -5.64 3.44
C LEU A 93 0.89 -6.39 3.99
N ALA A 94 0.93 -6.88 5.25
CA ALA A 94 -0.21 -7.51 5.89
C ALA A 94 -1.41 -6.56 6.00
N LEU A 95 -1.19 -5.32 6.47
CA LEU A 95 -2.25 -4.30 6.53
C LEU A 95 -2.78 -3.96 5.13
N THR A 96 -1.89 -3.88 4.15
CA THR A 96 -2.27 -3.60 2.76
C THR A 96 -3.22 -4.65 2.23
N GLU A 97 -2.92 -5.94 2.43
CA GLU A 97 -3.81 -7.00 1.96
C GLU A 97 -5.17 -7.00 2.68
N ALA A 98 -5.16 -6.78 3.99
CA ALA A 98 -6.36 -6.72 4.82
C ALA A 98 -7.29 -5.57 4.37
N VAL A 99 -6.75 -4.35 4.29
CA VAL A 99 -7.51 -3.16 3.87
C VAL A 99 -7.93 -3.23 2.40
N THR A 100 -7.09 -3.77 1.50
CA THR A 100 -7.46 -3.89 0.08
C THR A 100 -8.61 -4.88 -0.12
N ARG A 101 -8.69 -5.92 0.71
CA ARG A 101 -9.76 -6.93 0.69
C ARG A 101 -10.85 -6.69 1.73
N ILE A 102 -11.07 -5.42 2.12
CA ILE A 102 -12.02 -5.06 3.17
C ILE A 102 -13.46 -5.58 2.93
N ALA A 103 -13.85 -5.77 1.66
CA ALA A 103 -15.16 -6.29 1.30
C ALA A 103 -15.29 -7.82 1.40
N ASP A 104 -14.18 -8.54 1.51
CA ASP A 104 -14.15 -10.02 1.43
C ASP A 104 -14.33 -10.69 2.81
N SER A 105 -14.30 -9.93 3.90
CA SER A 105 -14.34 -10.44 5.28
C SER A 105 -15.26 -9.61 6.18
N ALA A 106 -15.93 -10.29 7.11
CA ALA A 106 -16.70 -9.63 8.19
C ALA A 106 -15.80 -9.01 9.27
N ASP A 107 -14.56 -9.51 9.41
CA ASP A 107 -13.49 -8.90 10.21
C ASP A 107 -12.32 -8.56 9.27
N PRO A 108 -12.37 -7.41 8.58
CA PRO A 108 -11.46 -7.12 7.47
C PRO A 108 -10.08 -6.63 7.89
N VAL A 109 -9.93 -6.12 9.12
CA VAL A 109 -8.63 -5.68 9.67
C VAL A 109 -8.55 -6.19 11.11
N PRO A 110 -8.15 -7.46 11.30
CA PRO A 110 -8.04 -8.04 12.64
C PRO A 110 -7.10 -7.27 13.56
N ASP A 111 -7.37 -7.33 14.86
CA ASP A 111 -6.64 -6.57 15.89
C ASP A 111 -5.14 -6.88 15.91
N ASP A 112 -4.71 -8.09 15.57
CA ASP A 112 -3.29 -8.46 15.49
C ASP A 112 -2.59 -7.78 14.30
N VAL A 113 -3.24 -7.71 13.13
CA VAL A 113 -2.78 -6.95 11.97
C VAL A 113 -2.74 -5.45 12.31
N TRP A 114 -3.76 -4.93 12.98
CA TRP A 114 -3.81 -3.53 13.41
C TRP A 114 -2.73 -3.21 14.45
N ALA A 115 -2.57 -4.03 15.48
CA ALA A 115 -1.65 -3.80 16.59
C ALA A 115 -0.19 -3.71 16.12
N VAL A 116 0.21 -4.56 15.17
CA VAL A 116 1.58 -4.56 14.60
C VAL A 116 1.81 -3.33 13.71
N ASN A 117 0.76 -2.73 13.14
CA ASN A 117 0.86 -1.60 12.21
C ASN A 117 0.66 -0.22 12.86
N VAL A 118 0.03 -0.12 14.03
CA VAL A 118 -0.48 1.16 14.55
C VAL A 118 0.23 1.72 15.79
N TRP A 119 0.99 0.91 16.55
CA TRP A 119 1.43 1.36 17.87
C TRP A 119 2.87 1.85 18.05
N ASN A 120 3.78 1.68 17.07
CA ASN A 120 5.21 1.98 17.31
C ASN A 120 5.72 3.36 16.85
N ARG A 121 4.85 4.25 16.33
CA ARG A 121 5.23 5.65 16.06
C ARG A 121 4.66 6.68 17.04
N LEU A 122 3.54 6.40 17.70
CA LEU A 122 2.95 7.33 18.69
C LEU A 122 3.46 7.12 20.12
N ASN A 123 4.11 5.99 20.42
CA ASN A 123 4.74 5.75 21.72
C ASN A 123 6.09 6.47 21.94
N VAL A 124 6.57 7.23 20.95
CA VAL A 124 7.76 8.08 21.10
C VAL A 124 7.46 9.33 21.95
N ALA A 125 6.18 9.74 22.09
CA ALA A 125 5.80 10.92 22.87
C ALA A 125 5.19 10.62 24.26
N THR A 126 4.45 9.51 24.42
CA THR A 126 3.72 9.23 25.66
C THR A 126 3.68 7.73 25.93
N ARG A 127 4.59 7.22 26.77
CA ARG A 127 4.58 5.82 27.22
C ARG A 127 3.27 5.48 27.94
N ARG A 128 2.25 4.98 27.23
CA ARG A 128 1.03 4.43 27.83
C ARG A 128 0.84 2.96 27.40
N PRO A 129 0.42 2.08 28.34
CA PRO A 129 0.11 0.70 28.00
C PRO A 129 -1.21 0.59 27.21
N ALA A 130 -1.30 -0.43 26.37
CA ALA A 130 -2.44 -0.71 25.51
C ALA A 130 -3.74 -0.95 26.31
N GLY A 131 -4.87 -0.46 25.79
CA GLY A 131 -6.21 -0.85 26.26
C GLY A 131 -6.94 0.13 27.18
N GLN A 132 -6.42 1.33 27.42
CA GLN A 132 -7.09 2.32 28.27
C GLN A 132 -7.76 3.42 27.42
N LEU A 133 -9.09 3.36 27.30
CA LEU A 133 -9.88 4.41 26.66
C LEU A 133 -9.84 5.70 27.50
N PRO A 134 -9.92 6.89 26.87
CA PRO A 134 -9.93 8.16 27.59
C PRO A 134 -11.18 8.29 28.48
N ALA A 135 -11.01 8.98 29.61
CA ALA A 135 -12.12 9.48 30.42
C ALA A 135 -12.86 10.61 29.70
#